data_AF-A0A7V9PF59-F1
#
_entry.id   AF-A0A7V9PF59-F1
#
_cell.length_a   1.000
_cell.length_b   1.000
_cell.length_c   1.000
_cell.angle_alpha   90.00
_cell.angle_beta   90.00
_cell.angle_gamma   90.00
#
_symmetry.space_group_name_H-M   'P 1'
#
loop_
_entity.id
_entity.type
_entity.pdbx_description
1 polymer ?
#
loop_
_entity_poly.entity_id
_entity_poly.type
_entity_poly.pdbx_seq_one_letter_code
_entity_poly.pdbx_strand_id
1 'polypeptide(L)'
;MSALPPTLLPGTAQVGPDGRLAIGGCDVVGLAEAFGTPVFVYDEAHLRARCREAVDAFGEGAVSYATKAFLCRAMAELVAEEGLGLDVASEGELHVALAGGVDPRRLVLHGNNKSVTELRRALDVGVGRIVLDSHEELDRIEALVAAGAAAPQVLVRVTPGVDAHTHEYVTTGQDDSKFGFGLASGAARTAIDRARRSTAVELVGLHAHIASNVFLLA
;
A
#
# COMPACT_ATOMS: atom_id res chain seq x y z
N MET A 1 35.21 13.39 -9.32
CA MET A 1 33.80 13.79 -9.13
C MET A 1 32.96 12.57 -9.45
N SER A 2 32.11 12.10 -8.53
CA SER A 2 31.20 10.99 -8.80
C SER A 2 30.27 11.37 -9.97
N ALA A 3 30.12 10.49 -10.95
CA ALA A 3 29.24 10.71 -12.10
C ALA A 3 27.74 10.63 -11.74
N LEU A 4 27.41 10.17 -10.53
CA LEU A 4 26.04 9.99 -10.05
C LEU A 4 25.68 11.08 -9.03
N PRO A 5 24.59 11.84 -9.24
CA PRO A 5 24.05 12.74 -8.24
C PRO A 5 23.77 11.98 -6.93
N PRO A 6 24.33 12.42 -5.77
CA PRO A 6 24.12 11.73 -4.50
C PRO A 6 22.65 11.57 -4.12
N THR A 7 21.78 12.49 -4.57
CA THR A 7 20.34 12.47 -4.33
C THR A 7 19.61 11.31 -5.01
N LEU A 8 20.23 10.64 -5.97
CA LEU A 8 19.68 9.47 -6.65
C LEU A 8 20.14 8.14 -6.04
N LEU A 9 21.02 8.18 -5.04
CA LEU A 9 21.55 6.99 -4.36
C LEU A 9 20.86 6.77 -3.01
N PRO A 10 20.94 5.55 -2.45
CA PRO A 10 20.50 5.30 -1.08
C PRO A 10 21.17 6.24 -0.07
N GLY A 11 20.48 6.53 1.02
CA GLY A 11 20.86 7.60 1.96
C GLY A 11 22.21 7.38 2.63
N THR A 12 22.65 6.13 2.78
CA THR A 12 23.96 5.80 3.37
C THR A 12 25.06 5.59 2.33
N ALA A 13 24.79 5.85 1.05
CA ALA A 13 25.74 5.65 -0.01
C ALA A 13 26.98 6.55 0.13
N GLN A 14 28.16 5.97 -0.03
CA GLN A 14 29.44 6.68 0.00
C GLN A 14 30.33 6.21 -1.14
N VAL A 15 31.01 7.15 -1.79
CA VAL A 15 32.03 6.86 -2.80
C VAL A 15 33.40 7.15 -2.21
N GLY A 16 34.22 6.10 -2.07
CA GLY A 16 35.57 6.19 -1.54
C GLY A 16 36.53 6.94 -2.47
N PRO A 17 37.72 7.32 -1.98
CA PRO A 17 38.76 8.00 -2.78
C PRO A 17 39.29 7.14 -3.95
N ASP A 18 39.13 5.83 -3.87
CA ASP A 18 39.42 4.83 -4.91
C ASP A 18 38.27 4.67 -5.94
N GLY A 19 37.18 5.43 -5.78
CA GLY A 19 36.01 5.40 -6.65
C GLY A 19 35.02 4.27 -6.37
N ARG A 20 35.21 3.48 -5.30
CA ARG A 20 34.29 2.38 -4.95
C ARG A 20 33.06 2.88 -4.22
N LEU A 21 31.90 2.31 -4.55
CA LEU A 21 30.62 2.60 -3.91
C LEU A 21 30.39 1.65 -2.74
N ALA A 22 30.08 2.20 -1.57
CA ALA A 22 29.56 1.47 -0.42
C ALA A 22 28.13 1.91 -0.10
N ILE A 23 27.28 0.97 0.32
CA ILE A 23 25.90 1.21 0.77
C ILE A 23 25.74 0.52 2.13
N GLY A 24 25.28 1.24 3.14
CA GLY A 24 25.16 0.72 4.51
C GLY A 24 26.52 0.32 5.12
N GLY A 25 27.62 0.90 4.63
CA GLY A 25 28.98 0.49 4.97
C GLY A 25 29.47 -0.77 4.25
N CYS A 26 28.66 -1.37 3.37
CA CYS A 26 29.02 -2.55 2.58
C CYS A 26 29.53 -2.14 1.20
N ASP A 27 30.75 -2.53 0.84
CA ASP A 27 31.31 -2.34 -0.50
C ASP A 27 30.52 -3.14 -1.55
N VAL A 28 30.02 -2.46 -2.59
CA VAL A 28 29.10 -3.05 -3.57
C VAL A 28 29.78 -4.13 -4.43
N VAL A 29 31.08 -4.00 -4.69
CA VAL A 29 31.83 -5.05 -5.40
C VAL A 29 31.99 -6.28 -4.51
N GLY A 30 32.29 -6.11 -3.22
CA GLY A 30 32.31 -7.21 -2.25
C GLY A 30 30.96 -7.92 -2.13
N LEU A 31 29.84 -7.17 -2.19
CA LEU A 31 28.50 -7.77 -2.24
C LEU A 31 28.29 -8.59 -3.53
N ALA A 32 28.73 -8.07 -4.68
CA ALA A 32 28.64 -8.78 -5.96
C ALA A 32 29.46 -10.08 -5.98
N GLU A 33 30.65 -10.07 -5.36
CA GLU A 33 31.49 -11.27 -5.21
C GLU A 33 30.86 -12.30 -4.26
N ALA A 34 30.28 -11.85 -3.14
CA ALA A 34 29.68 -12.72 -2.13
C ALA A 34 28.35 -13.34 -2.55
N PHE A 35 27.49 -12.58 -3.23
CA PHE A 35 26.10 -12.98 -3.54
C PHE A 35 25.86 -13.25 -5.03
N GLY A 36 26.85 -12.97 -5.90
CA GLY A 36 26.71 -13.05 -7.35
C GLY A 36 25.95 -11.87 -7.93
N THR A 37 25.76 -11.88 -9.26
CA THR A 37 25.02 -10.85 -9.99
C THR A 37 24.00 -11.46 -10.97
N PRO A 38 22.84 -10.81 -11.19
CA PRO A 38 22.40 -9.53 -10.62
C PRO A 38 22.00 -9.62 -9.14
N VAL A 39 22.23 -8.55 -8.38
CA VAL A 39 21.90 -8.45 -6.94
C VAL A 39 21.12 -7.16 -6.66
N PHE A 40 20.05 -7.27 -5.87
CA PHE A 40 19.33 -6.11 -5.32
C PHE A 40 19.84 -5.83 -3.90
N VAL A 41 20.34 -4.62 -3.67
CA VAL A 41 20.84 -4.17 -2.37
C VAL A 41 19.86 -3.16 -1.80
N TYR A 42 19.22 -3.51 -0.69
CA TYR A 42 18.31 -2.62 0.03
C TYR A 42 19.05 -1.99 1.21
N ASP A 43 19.11 -0.66 1.25
CA ASP A 43 19.64 0.10 2.38
C ASP A 43 18.58 0.20 3.47
N GLU A 44 18.68 -0.66 4.48
CA GLU A 44 17.72 -0.71 5.59
C GLU A 44 17.61 0.64 6.32
N ALA A 45 18.74 1.30 6.59
CA ALA A 45 18.75 2.58 7.30
C ALA A 45 18.03 3.67 6.48
N HIS A 46 18.20 3.68 5.16
CA HIS A 46 17.44 4.56 4.28
C HIS A 46 15.93 4.25 4.32
N LEU A 47 15.54 2.98 4.20
CA LEU A 47 14.14 2.57 4.23
C LEU A 47 13.44 2.97 5.54
N ARG A 48 14.09 2.71 6.69
CA ARG A 48 13.59 3.14 8.00
C ARG A 48 13.48 4.66 8.12
N ALA A 49 14.47 5.40 7.61
CA ALA A 49 14.42 6.86 7.60
C ALA A 49 13.23 7.40 6.78
N ARG A 50 12.91 6.79 5.63
CA ARG A 50 11.72 7.17 4.84
C ARG A 50 10.41 6.87 5.58
N CYS A 51 10.35 5.75 6.32
CA CYS A 51 9.19 5.40 7.14
C CYS A 51 8.96 6.45 8.23
N ARG A 52 10.00 6.80 8.99
CA ARG A 52 9.93 7.82 10.04
C ARG A 52 9.54 9.18 9.50
N GLU A 53 10.13 9.61 8.38
CA GLU A 53 9.78 10.88 7.76
C GLU A 53 8.29 10.95 7.40
N ALA A 54 7.72 9.87 6.89
CA ALA A 54 6.29 9.82 6.59
C ALA A 54 5.44 9.87 7.88
N VAL A 55 5.79 9.10 8.91
CA VAL A 55 5.07 9.12 10.19
C VAL A 55 5.16 10.48 10.87
N ASP A 56 6.32 11.13 10.86
CA ASP A 56 6.52 12.46 11.44
C ASP A 56 5.68 13.52 10.70
N ALA A 57 5.54 13.39 9.39
CA ALA A 57 4.78 14.34 8.56
C ALA A 57 3.25 14.18 8.68
N PHE A 58 2.75 12.95 8.77
CA PHE A 58 1.31 12.65 8.71
C PHE A 58 0.71 12.18 10.04
N GLY A 59 1.54 11.83 11.02
CA GLY A 59 1.14 11.30 12.32
C GLY A 59 1.12 9.77 12.39
N GLU A 60 1.23 9.26 13.62
CA GLU A 60 1.16 7.82 13.90
C GLU A 60 -0.17 7.22 13.43
N GLY A 61 -0.10 6.04 12.80
CA GLY A 61 -1.27 5.32 12.29
C GLY A 61 -1.95 5.92 11.05
N ALA A 62 -1.51 7.09 10.59
CA ALA A 62 -2.04 7.73 9.38
C ALA A 62 -1.37 7.26 8.08
N VAL A 63 -0.19 6.63 8.18
CA VAL A 63 0.61 6.20 7.03
C VAL A 63 0.50 4.69 6.84
N SER A 64 0.28 4.28 5.58
CA SER A 64 0.28 2.88 5.18
C SER A 64 1.29 2.65 4.05
N TYR A 65 2.08 1.60 4.17
CA TYR A 65 3.01 1.18 3.14
C TYR A 65 2.28 0.33 2.08
N ALA A 66 2.38 0.74 0.82
CA ALA A 66 1.81 -0.01 -0.29
C ALA A 66 2.71 -1.20 -0.67
N THR A 67 2.30 -2.41 -0.30
CA THR A 67 3.06 -3.65 -0.50
C THR A 67 3.37 -3.98 -1.95
N LYS A 68 2.55 -3.47 -2.89
CA LYS A 68 2.79 -3.59 -4.34
C LYS A 68 4.13 -3.01 -4.81
N ALA A 69 4.76 -2.15 -4.01
CA ALA A 69 6.09 -1.62 -4.30
C ALA A 69 7.18 -2.70 -4.13
N PHE A 70 7.18 -3.37 -2.97
CA PHE A 70 8.00 -4.54 -2.67
C PHE A 70 7.50 -5.19 -1.39
N LEU A 71 7.36 -6.52 -1.35
CA LEU A 71 6.94 -7.21 -0.13
C LEU A 71 7.72 -8.51 0.05
N CYS A 72 8.30 -8.65 1.24
CA CYS A 72 8.78 -9.90 1.82
C CYS A 72 8.57 -9.82 3.34
N ARG A 73 8.82 -10.92 4.07
CA ARG A 73 8.63 -10.94 5.54
C ARG A 73 9.45 -9.86 6.25
N ALA A 74 10.72 -9.69 5.87
CA ALA A 74 11.60 -8.68 6.46
C ALA A 74 11.12 -7.24 6.19
N MET A 75 10.58 -6.98 4.98
CA MET A 75 10.02 -5.66 4.68
C MET A 75 8.73 -5.38 5.46
N ALA A 76 7.89 -6.40 5.63
CA ALA A 76 6.67 -6.29 6.43
C ALA A 76 6.97 -6.01 7.91
N GLU A 77 7.95 -6.73 8.47
CA GLU A 77 8.45 -6.54 9.83
C GLU A 77 9.04 -5.12 10.01
N LEU A 78 9.96 -4.71 9.13
CA LEU A 78 10.59 -3.38 9.16
C LEU A 78 9.55 -2.25 9.20
N VAL A 79 8.58 -2.27 8.28
CA VAL A 79 7.55 -1.23 8.19
C VAL A 79 6.66 -1.22 9.44
N ALA A 80 6.34 -2.40 9.98
CA ALA A 80 5.52 -2.51 11.18
C ALA A 80 6.25 -1.98 12.43
N GLU A 81 7.54 -2.27 12.57
CA GLU A 81 8.42 -1.72 13.62
C GLU A 81 8.51 -0.18 13.55
N GLU A 82 8.53 0.38 12.35
CA GLU A 82 8.58 1.84 12.14
C GLU A 82 7.21 2.53 12.27
N GLY A 83 6.16 1.84 12.73
CA GLY A 83 4.89 2.48 13.08
C GLY A 83 3.88 2.64 11.92
N LEU A 84 4.15 2.09 10.73
CA LEU A 84 3.26 2.19 9.57
C LEU A 84 2.21 1.06 9.51
N GLY A 85 1.04 1.33 8.95
CA GLY A 85 0.13 0.30 8.45
C GLY A 85 0.64 -0.32 7.15
N LEU A 86 -0.04 -1.36 6.65
CA LEU A 86 0.24 -1.93 5.32
C LEU A 86 -1.04 -2.04 4.50
N ASP A 87 -0.96 -1.59 3.25
CA ASP A 87 -2.00 -1.78 2.24
C ASP A 87 -1.66 -3.06 1.46
N VAL A 88 -2.45 -4.12 1.65
CA VAL A 88 -2.31 -5.40 0.94
C VAL A 88 -3.36 -5.52 -0.15
N ALA A 89 -3.03 -6.12 -1.30
CA ALA A 89 -3.90 -6.18 -2.48
C ALA A 89 -4.36 -7.60 -2.87
N SER A 90 -3.90 -8.64 -2.18
CA SER A 90 -4.24 -10.04 -2.47
C SER A 90 -4.09 -10.95 -1.24
N GLU A 91 -4.62 -12.18 -1.32
CA GLU A 91 -4.40 -13.21 -0.28
C GLU A 91 -2.90 -13.47 -0.01
N GLY A 92 -2.09 -13.50 -1.07
CA GLY A 92 -0.66 -13.77 -0.96
C GLY A 92 0.07 -12.67 -0.19
N GLU A 93 -0.28 -11.41 -0.45
CA GLU A 93 0.29 -10.27 0.29
C GLU A 93 -0.19 -10.25 1.74
N LEU A 94 -1.47 -10.50 1.99
CA LEU A 94 -2.01 -10.67 3.34
C LEU A 94 -1.26 -11.78 4.09
N HIS A 95 -1.01 -12.92 3.45
CA HIS A 95 -0.26 -14.02 4.04
C HIS A 95 1.17 -13.60 4.42
N VAL A 96 1.90 -12.94 3.52
CA VAL A 96 3.27 -12.49 3.79
C VAL A 96 3.32 -11.45 4.90
N ALA A 97 2.37 -10.51 4.93
CA ALA A 97 2.29 -9.51 6.00
C ALA A 97 2.06 -10.16 7.37
N LEU A 98 1.10 -11.09 7.47
CA LEU A 98 0.85 -11.85 8.71
C LEU A 98 2.06 -12.69 9.11
N ALA A 99 2.74 -13.32 8.15
CA ALA A 99 3.94 -14.10 8.41
C ALA A 99 5.16 -13.25 8.81
N GLY A 100 5.14 -11.95 8.51
CA GLY A 100 6.09 -10.95 9.01
C GLY A 100 5.71 -10.35 10.36
N GLY A 101 4.68 -10.88 11.04
CA GLY A 101 4.29 -10.45 12.38
C GLY A 101 3.46 -9.16 12.44
N VAL A 102 2.95 -8.69 11.31
CA VAL A 102 2.13 -7.47 11.27
C VAL A 102 0.79 -7.70 11.97
N ASP A 103 0.42 -6.80 12.87
CA ASP A 103 -0.90 -6.79 13.51
C ASP A 103 -2.00 -6.64 12.43
N PRO A 104 -2.94 -7.59 12.29
CA PRO A 104 -4.02 -7.52 11.30
C PRO A 104 -4.82 -6.21 11.35
N ARG A 105 -4.96 -5.60 12.53
CA ARG A 105 -5.70 -4.33 12.72
C ARG A 105 -5.03 -3.14 12.01
N ARG A 106 -3.74 -3.26 11.67
CA ARG A 106 -2.96 -2.26 10.93
C ARG A 106 -2.96 -2.52 9.42
N LEU A 107 -3.63 -3.58 8.96
CA LEU A 107 -3.76 -3.92 7.55
C LEU A 107 -4.99 -3.25 6.92
N VAL A 108 -4.83 -2.84 5.66
CA VAL A 108 -5.92 -2.38 4.80
C VAL A 108 -5.96 -3.27 3.55
N LEU A 109 -7.08 -3.95 3.30
CA LEU A 109 -7.24 -4.80 2.14
C LEU A 109 -7.80 -4.02 0.94
N HIS A 110 -6.99 -3.91 -0.10
CA HIS A 110 -7.32 -3.40 -1.42
C HIS A 110 -7.56 -4.53 -2.42
N GLY A 111 -7.99 -4.17 -3.63
CA GLY A 111 -8.19 -5.10 -4.75
C GLY A 111 -9.49 -4.79 -5.48
N ASN A 112 -9.48 -4.83 -6.81
CA ASN A 112 -10.66 -4.52 -7.62
C ASN A 112 -11.55 -5.73 -7.92
N ASN A 113 -11.16 -6.91 -7.44
CA ASN A 113 -11.91 -8.15 -7.62
C ASN A 113 -11.61 -9.15 -6.50
N LYS A 114 -11.85 -8.77 -5.25
CA LYS A 114 -11.59 -9.65 -4.11
C LYS A 114 -12.50 -10.87 -4.16
N SER A 115 -11.91 -12.06 -4.08
CA SER A 115 -12.65 -13.31 -4.01
C SER A 115 -13.32 -13.50 -2.64
N VAL A 116 -14.30 -14.40 -2.59
CA VAL A 116 -14.95 -14.77 -1.31
C VAL A 116 -13.95 -15.39 -0.34
N THR A 117 -12.95 -16.13 -0.84
CA THR A 117 -11.89 -16.73 -0.02
C THR A 117 -11.00 -15.66 0.60
N GLU A 118 -10.57 -14.67 -0.18
CA GLU A 118 -9.79 -13.52 0.30
C GLU A 118 -10.55 -12.72 1.36
N LEU A 119 -11.82 -12.40 1.08
CA LEU A 119 -12.67 -11.66 2.02
C LEU A 119 -12.86 -12.45 3.31
N ARG A 120 -13.20 -13.75 3.24
CA ARG A 120 -13.34 -14.60 4.42
C ARG A 120 -12.06 -14.62 5.24
N ARG A 121 -10.91 -14.83 4.59
CA ARG A 121 -9.61 -14.85 5.27
C ARG A 121 -9.33 -13.52 5.97
N ALA A 122 -9.61 -12.40 5.31
CA ALA A 122 -9.42 -11.07 5.89
C ALA A 122 -10.31 -10.81 7.12
N LEU A 123 -11.57 -11.27 7.08
CA LEU A 123 -12.48 -11.20 8.22
C LEU A 123 -12.02 -12.11 9.37
N ASP A 124 -11.64 -13.35 9.06
CA ASP A 124 -11.20 -14.34 10.06
C ASP A 124 -9.98 -13.88 10.85
N VAL A 125 -9.02 -13.21 10.19
CA VAL A 125 -7.82 -12.67 10.85
C VAL A 125 -8.03 -11.30 11.48
N GLY A 126 -9.17 -10.65 11.22
CA GLY A 126 -9.47 -9.31 11.74
C GLY A 126 -8.65 -8.20 11.07
N VAL A 127 -8.57 -8.20 9.73
CA VAL A 127 -8.00 -7.07 8.96
C VAL A 127 -8.70 -5.78 9.35
N GLY A 128 -7.92 -4.74 9.65
CA GLY A 128 -8.44 -3.47 10.18
C GLY A 128 -9.49 -2.83 9.27
N ARG A 129 -9.21 -2.70 7.97
CA ARG A 129 -10.11 -2.07 7.00
C ARG A 129 -10.14 -2.79 5.66
N ILE A 130 -11.29 -2.79 5.00
CA ILE A 130 -11.45 -3.27 3.62
C ILE A 130 -11.88 -2.11 2.73
N VAL A 131 -11.18 -1.90 1.61
CA VAL A 131 -11.52 -0.85 0.63
C VAL A 131 -12.45 -1.44 -0.43
N LEU A 132 -13.73 -1.10 -0.36
CA LEU A 132 -14.76 -1.51 -1.32
C LEU A 132 -14.49 -0.93 -2.70
N ASP A 133 -14.46 -1.81 -3.70
CA ASP A 133 -14.17 -1.44 -5.09
C ASP A 133 -15.36 -1.73 -6.03
N SER A 134 -16.35 -2.53 -5.61
CA SER A 134 -17.56 -2.84 -6.39
C SER A 134 -18.78 -3.15 -5.51
N HIS A 135 -19.98 -3.14 -6.12
CA HIS A 135 -21.21 -3.50 -5.42
C HIS A 135 -21.24 -5.00 -5.06
N GLU A 136 -20.75 -5.85 -5.95
CA GLU A 136 -20.66 -7.30 -5.77
C GLU A 136 -19.72 -7.67 -4.61
N GLU A 137 -18.71 -6.85 -4.35
CA GLU A 137 -17.86 -7.03 -3.17
C GLU A 137 -18.65 -6.83 -1.87
N LEU A 138 -19.53 -5.82 -1.82
CA LEU A 138 -20.40 -5.60 -0.68
C LEU A 138 -21.41 -6.76 -0.53
N ASP A 139 -21.97 -7.27 -1.62
CA ASP A 139 -22.84 -8.47 -1.60
C ASP A 139 -22.12 -9.68 -0.98
N ARG A 140 -20.84 -9.88 -1.32
CA ARG A 140 -20.03 -10.99 -0.77
C ARG A 140 -19.79 -10.82 0.73
N ILE A 141 -19.49 -9.61 1.19
CA ILE A 141 -19.29 -9.32 2.62
C ILE A 141 -20.61 -9.52 3.38
N GLU A 142 -21.72 -9.03 2.85
CA GLU A 142 -23.06 -9.21 3.43
C GLU A 142 -23.39 -10.70 3.62
N ALA A 143 -23.09 -11.54 2.61
CA ALA A 143 -23.28 -12.98 2.71
C ALA A 143 -22.36 -13.64 3.76
N LEU A 144 -21.10 -13.20 3.89
CA LEU A 144 -20.16 -13.72 4.89
C LEU A 144 -20.58 -13.36 6.31
N VAL A 145 -21.06 -12.13 6.53
CA VAL A 145 -21.55 -11.67 7.84
C VAL A 145 -22.86 -12.38 8.21
N ALA A 146 -23.77 -12.56 7.25
CA ALA A 146 -24.96 -13.37 7.46
C ALA A 146 -24.64 -14.83 7.83
N ALA A 147 -23.49 -15.34 7.37
CA ALA A 147 -22.97 -16.66 7.73
C ALA A 147 -22.18 -16.70 9.06
N GLY A 148 -22.11 -15.59 9.79
CA GLY A 148 -21.51 -15.51 11.13
C GLY A 148 -20.15 -14.82 11.22
N ALA A 149 -19.62 -14.26 10.13
CA ALA A 149 -18.42 -13.42 10.21
C ALA A 149 -18.72 -12.09 10.92
N ALA A 150 -17.70 -11.49 11.54
CA ALA A 150 -17.82 -10.15 12.11
C ALA A 150 -17.95 -9.08 11.01
N ALA A 151 -18.73 -8.03 11.26
CA ALA A 151 -18.85 -6.89 10.36
C ALA A 151 -17.51 -6.11 10.31
N PRO A 152 -16.86 -5.95 9.14
CA PRO A 152 -15.62 -5.20 9.02
C PRO A 152 -15.86 -3.69 8.99
N GLN A 153 -14.81 -2.94 9.30
CA GLN A 153 -14.73 -1.53 8.91
C GLN A 153 -14.39 -1.43 7.43
N VAL A 154 -15.09 -0.56 6.72
CA VAL A 154 -14.94 -0.40 5.27
C VAL A 154 -14.70 1.06 4.88
N LEU A 155 -13.92 1.23 3.81
CA LEU A 155 -13.77 2.46 3.05
C LEU A 155 -14.42 2.25 1.69
N VAL A 156 -15.03 3.27 1.09
CA VAL A 156 -15.48 3.21 -0.32
C VAL A 156 -14.42 3.86 -1.21
N ARG A 157 -13.91 3.13 -2.21
CA ARG A 157 -13.00 3.71 -3.19
C ARG A 157 -13.74 4.60 -4.16
N VAL A 158 -13.32 5.86 -4.26
CA VAL A 158 -13.89 6.84 -5.20
C VAL A 158 -12.87 7.20 -6.28
N THR A 159 -13.40 7.45 -7.47
CA THR A 159 -12.65 7.95 -8.63
C THR A 159 -13.08 9.40 -8.84
N PRO A 160 -12.27 10.39 -8.39
CA PRO A 160 -12.68 11.79 -8.36
C PRO A 160 -12.52 12.50 -9.72
N GLY A 161 -11.97 11.83 -10.74
CA GLY A 161 -11.69 12.46 -12.04
C GLY A 161 -10.58 13.51 -12.00
N VAL A 162 -9.68 13.42 -11.02
CA VAL A 162 -8.54 14.34 -10.85
C VAL A 162 -7.36 13.87 -11.68
N ASP A 163 -6.79 14.76 -12.48
CA ASP A 163 -5.56 14.54 -13.24
C ASP A 163 -4.37 15.12 -12.46
N ALA A 164 -3.53 14.26 -11.85
CA ALA A 164 -2.30 14.74 -11.24
C ALA A 164 -1.23 14.82 -12.34
N HIS A 165 -0.92 16.04 -12.77
CA HIS A 165 -0.01 16.29 -13.89
C HIS A 165 1.45 15.94 -13.56
N THR A 166 1.84 14.70 -13.82
CA THR A 166 3.26 14.31 -13.95
C THR A 166 3.40 13.32 -15.10
N HIS A 167 3.70 13.87 -16.29
CA HIS A 167 3.76 13.23 -17.60
C HIS A 167 2.45 12.59 -18.08
N GLU A 168 2.04 12.96 -19.29
CA GLU A 168 0.78 12.62 -20.01
C GLU A 168 0.47 11.10 -20.17
N TYR A 169 1.34 10.23 -19.65
CA TYR A 169 1.30 8.77 -19.84
C TYR A 169 0.97 7.96 -18.58
N VAL A 170 0.79 8.57 -17.40
CA VAL A 170 0.57 7.83 -16.13
C VAL A 170 -0.60 8.40 -15.31
N THR A 171 -1.76 8.58 -15.92
CA THR A 171 -2.97 9.02 -15.21
C THR A 171 -3.80 7.80 -14.75
N THR A 172 -3.83 7.53 -13.45
CA THR A 172 -4.61 6.44 -12.82
C THR A 172 -5.71 7.02 -11.94
N GLY A 173 -6.74 7.61 -12.57
CA GLY A 173 -7.84 8.27 -11.85
C GLY A 173 -8.98 8.81 -12.73
N GLN A 174 -8.97 8.47 -14.03
CA GLN A 174 -10.03 8.83 -14.98
C GLN A 174 -11.26 7.93 -14.80
N ASP A 175 -12.42 8.40 -15.24
CA ASP A 175 -13.69 7.65 -15.17
C ASP A 175 -13.64 6.31 -15.95
N ASP A 176 -12.68 6.11 -16.85
CA ASP A 176 -12.40 4.83 -17.55
C ASP A 176 -11.40 3.95 -16.77
N SER A 177 -11.58 3.87 -15.46
CA SER A 177 -10.75 3.07 -14.57
C SER A 177 -11.54 1.86 -14.08
N LYS A 178 -10.89 0.68 -14.06
CA LYS A 178 -11.45 -0.54 -13.46
C LYS A 178 -11.61 -0.47 -11.93
N PHE A 179 -11.25 0.66 -11.33
CA PHE A 179 -11.11 0.82 -9.90
C PHE A 179 -12.16 1.77 -9.34
N GLY A 180 -12.84 1.33 -8.28
CA GLY A 180 -13.72 2.15 -7.46
C GLY A 180 -14.94 2.70 -8.19
N PHE A 181 -15.60 3.65 -7.54
CA PHE A 181 -16.86 4.22 -8.02
C PHE A 181 -16.64 5.67 -8.51
N GLY A 182 -17.08 5.94 -9.74
CA GLY A 182 -17.02 7.28 -10.33
C GLY A 182 -17.82 8.32 -9.55
N LEU A 183 -17.20 9.47 -9.26
CA LEU A 183 -17.87 10.58 -8.58
C LEU A 183 -18.84 11.31 -9.51
N ALA A 184 -18.42 11.57 -10.76
CA ALA A 184 -19.21 12.29 -11.75
C ALA A 184 -20.48 11.52 -12.19
N SER A 185 -20.41 10.19 -12.25
CA SER A 185 -21.55 9.34 -12.60
C SER A 185 -22.56 9.15 -11.45
N GLY A 186 -22.24 9.62 -10.24
CA GLY A 186 -23.04 9.38 -9.03
C GLY A 186 -22.90 7.96 -8.46
N ALA A 187 -22.11 7.08 -9.09
CA ALA A 187 -21.89 5.72 -8.60
C ALA A 187 -21.29 5.71 -7.18
N ALA A 188 -20.36 6.63 -6.89
CA ALA A 188 -19.79 6.77 -5.55
C ALA A 188 -20.85 7.06 -4.49
N ARG A 189 -21.79 7.97 -4.80
CA ARG A 189 -22.91 8.31 -3.90
C ARG A 189 -23.78 7.08 -3.63
N THR A 190 -24.11 6.33 -4.67
CA THR A 190 -24.90 5.09 -4.56
C THR A 190 -24.19 4.05 -3.68
N ALA A 191 -22.88 3.85 -3.85
CA ALA A 191 -22.10 2.92 -3.04
C ALA A 191 -22.03 3.33 -1.56
N ILE A 192 -21.79 4.61 -1.28
CA ILE A 192 -21.78 5.18 0.07
C ILE A 192 -23.14 5.00 0.75
N ASP A 193 -24.22 5.35 0.06
CA ASP A 193 -25.58 5.23 0.57
C ASP A 193 -25.95 3.77 0.84
N ARG A 194 -25.47 2.83 0.01
CA ARG A 194 -25.65 1.38 0.24
C ARG A 194 -24.87 0.90 1.46
N ALA A 195 -23.58 1.22 1.55
CA ALA A 195 -22.74 0.83 2.68
C ALA A 195 -23.27 1.38 4.02
N ARG A 196 -23.79 2.62 4.05
CA ARG A 196 -24.40 3.23 5.25
C ARG A 196 -25.67 2.53 5.74
N ARG A 197 -26.42 1.88 4.85
CA ARG A 197 -27.66 1.17 5.20
C ARG A 197 -27.43 -0.30 5.56
N SER A 198 -26.27 -0.85 5.21
CA SER A 198 -25.94 -2.24 5.49
C SER A 198 -25.53 -2.38 6.95
N THR A 199 -26.13 -3.33 7.66
CA THR A 199 -25.70 -3.70 9.01
C THR A 199 -24.51 -4.66 9.00
N ALA A 200 -24.07 -5.09 7.81
CA ALA A 200 -22.96 -6.03 7.64
C ALA A 200 -21.59 -5.34 7.58
N VAL A 201 -21.54 -4.02 7.52
CA VAL A 201 -20.28 -3.25 7.45
C VAL A 201 -20.40 -1.97 8.26
N GLU A 202 -19.27 -1.47 8.77
CA GLU A 202 -19.16 -0.13 9.33
C GLU A 202 -18.43 0.78 8.33
N LEU A 203 -19.15 1.72 7.69
CA LEU A 203 -18.51 2.68 6.80
C LEU A 203 -17.74 3.74 7.61
N VAL A 204 -16.41 3.69 7.57
CA VAL A 204 -15.52 4.58 8.35
C VAL A 204 -14.86 5.67 7.52
N GLY A 205 -15.02 5.66 6.19
CA GLY A 205 -14.46 6.71 5.34
C GLY A 205 -14.48 6.41 3.84
N LEU A 206 -13.73 7.22 3.11
CA LEU A 206 -13.54 7.13 1.66
C LEU A 206 -12.05 6.93 1.36
N HIS A 207 -11.75 6.35 0.22
CA HIS A 207 -10.38 6.17 -0.26
C HIS A 207 -10.27 6.65 -1.72
N ALA A 208 -9.21 7.36 -2.06
CA ALA A 208 -8.88 7.72 -3.43
C ALA A 208 -7.39 7.51 -3.69
N HIS A 209 -7.07 6.99 -4.87
CA HIS A 209 -5.71 6.96 -5.40
C HIS A 209 -5.76 7.65 -6.76
N ILE A 210 -5.02 8.75 -6.90
CA ILE A 210 -5.15 9.67 -8.04
C ILE A 210 -4.03 9.52 -9.07
N ALA A 211 -2.81 9.17 -8.64
CA ALA A 211 -1.64 9.12 -9.51
C ALA A 211 -0.42 8.48 -8.83
N SER A 212 0.65 8.36 -9.61
CA SER A 212 2.02 8.02 -9.19
C SER A 212 2.96 9.17 -9.53
N ASN A 213 4.07 9.31 -8.79
CA ASN A 213 5.12 10.34 -8.99
C ASN A 213 4.65 11.80 -8.86
N VAL A 214 3.75 12.09 -7.93
CA VAL A 214 3.24 13.45 -7.68
C VAL A 214 4.25 14.30 -6.90
N PHE A 215 4.63 15.45 -7.46
CA PHE A 215 5.49 16.45 -6.78
C PHE A 215 4.75 17.74 -6.44
N LEU A 216 3.67 18.05 -7.14
CA LEU A 216 2.81 19.21 -6.94
C LEU A 216 1.35 18.78 -7.21
N LEU A 217 0.41 19.36 -6.48
CA LEU A 217 -1.03 19.28 -6.78
C LEU A 217 -1.43 20.60 -7.46
N ALA A 218 -2.14 20.50 -8.59
CA ALA A 218 -2.67 21.64 -9.32
C ALA A 218 -4.01 22.10 -8.73
#